data_AF-A0A2A7ULN0-F1
#
_entry.id   AF-A0A2A7ULN0-F1
#
_cell.length_a   1.000
_cell.length_b   1.000
_cell.length_c   1.000
_cell.angle_alpha   90.00
_cell.angle_beta   90.00
_cell.angle_gamma   90.00
#
_symmetry.space_group_name_H-M   'P 1'
#
loop_
_entity.id
_entity.type
_entity.pdbx_description
1 polymer ?
#
loop_
_entity_poly.entity_id
_entity_poly.type
_entity_poly.pdbx_seq_one_letter_code
_entity_poly.pdbx_strand_id
1 'polypeptide(L)'
;MKVLSSRRIRRFLGVVGPIVLAALIAAAFAVVEERTGTVSGRTDTAGSAPGSAAEVTGMLAQLKVAPEASMNGYSREKFPHWDSNKAEHGFGAEFTRYSRCTTREVMMLRDAEGAVQLDPATCQLTVGSGGGWRDEYGTLDRKTGQLKPYKWITDPAAVDAEHIVALAEAWRSGAAGMDEQTRRRIANDALNLQASDPTANRSKGDQDAANYLPPGKFRCAYVDRYLRVKVKYGLTVDSAEQAALRTAVDDCVRQGGFR
;
A
#
# COMPACT_ATOMS: atom_id res chain seq x y z
N MET A 1 -59.10 36.40 52.25
CA MET A 1 -57.70 36.15 51.82
C MET A 1 -57.13 34.99 52.61
N LYS A 2 -56.89 33.83 51.99
CA LYS A 2 -55.80 32.89 52.32
C LYS A 2 -55.78 31.73 51.32
N VAL A 3 -54.56 31.41 50.91
CA VAL A 3 -54.14 30.68 49.71
C VAL A 3 -54.26 29.17 49.90
N LEU A 4 -54.76 28.46 48.88
CA LEU A 4 -54.83 26.99 48.84
C LEU A 4 -53.43 26.38 48.68
N SER A 5 -53.09 25.49 49.61
CA SER A 5 -51.77 24.89 49.84
C SER A 5 -51.39 23.81 48.82
N SER A 6 -50.17 23.96 48.28
CA SER A 6 -49.49 23.20 47.23
C SER A 6 -48.99 21.81 47.66
N ARG A 7 -49.86 20.86 48.02
CA ARG A 7 -49.42 19.52 48.45
C ARG A 7 -49.64 18.36 47.48
N ARG A 8 -50.27 18.56 46.31
CA ARG A 8 -50.55 17.45 45.37
C ARG A 8 -49.63 17.33 44.15
N ILE A 9 -48.73 18.29 43.89
CA ILE A 9 -47.89 18.29 42.67
C ILE A 9 -46.54 17.56 42.87
N ARG A 10 -46.10 17.31 44.12
CA ARG A 10 -44.75 16.78 44.41
C ARG A 10 -44.57 15.25 44.38
N ARG A 11 -45.59 14.45 44.03
CA ARG A 11 -45.46 12.97 44.04
C ARG A 11 -45.47 12.28 42.68
N PHE A 12 -45.69 13.00 41.58
CA PHE A 12 -45.64 12.41 40.23
C PHE A 12 -44.30 12.57 39.50
N LEU A 13 -43.35 13.33 40.06
CA LEU A 13 -42.03 13.59 39.47
C LEU A 13 -40.92 12.64 39.97
N GLY A 14 -41.22 11.71 40.89
CA GLY A 14 -40.21 10.89 41.56
C GLY A 14 -39.84 9.56 40.89
N VAL A 15 -40.59 9.10 39.89
CA VAL A 15 -40.36 7.76 39.28
C VAL A 15 -40.30 7.80 37.75
N VAL A 16 -40.99 8.74 37.10
CA VAL A 16 -41.03 8.80 35.63
C VAL A 16 -39.77 9.45 35.04
N GLY A 17 -39.21 10.47 35.70
CA GLY A 17 -37.98 11.15 35.28
C GLY A 17 -36.76 10.24 35.09
N PRO A 18 -36.40 9.38 36.07
CA PRO A 18 -35.27 8.48 35.91
C PRO A 18 -35.49 7.35 34.88
N ILE A 19 -36.74 6.87 34.70
CA ILE A 19 -37.06 5.83 33.71
C ILE A 19 -36.96 6.38 32.28
N VAL A 20 -37.48 7.59 32.04
CA VAL A 20 -37.37 8.25 30.73
C VAL A 20 -35.92 8.62 30.41
N LEU A 21 -35.14 9.06 31.41
CA LEU A 21 -33.72 9.35 31.22
C LEU A 21 -32.91 8.07 30.94
N ALA A 22 -33.18 6.97 31.64
CA ALA A 22 -32.53 5.68 31.39
C ALA A 22 -32.87 5.11 30.00
N ALA A 23 -34.13 5.24 29.55
CA ALA A 23 -34.55 4.82 28.22
C ALA A 23 -33.89 5.67 27.11
N LEU A 24 -33.74 6.98 27.32
CA LEU A 24 -33.03 7.87 26.38
C LEU A 24 -31.52 7.59 26.32
N ILE A 25 -30.89 7.26 27.45
CA ILE A 25 -29.48 6.84 27.48
C ILE A 25 -29.32 5.49 26.77
N ALA A 26 -30.19 4.51 27.01
CA ALA A 26 -30.14 3.21 26.33
C ALA A 26 -30.35 3.33 24.82
N ALA A 27 -31.29 4.17 24.37
CA ALA A 27 -31.51 4.45 22.96
C ALA A 27 -30.33 5.20 22.32
N ALA A 28 -29.67 6.11 23.05
CA ALA A 28 -28.45 6.77 22.58
C ALA A 28 -27.27 5.79 22.47
N PHE A 29 -27.13 4.83 23.39
CA PHE A 29 -26.11 3.78 23.30
C PHE A 29 -26.36 2.83 22.11
N ALA A 30 -27.61 2.44 21.85
CA ALA A 30 -27.94 1.58 20.72
C ALA A 30 -27.69 2.26 19.34
N VAL A 31 -27.95 3.56 19.23
CA VAL A 31 -27.65 4.35 18.01
C VAL A 31 -26.13 4.58 17.83
N VAL A 32 -25.36 4.59 18.92
CA VAL A 32 -23.89 4.67 18.86
C VAL A 32 -23.28 3.32 18.44
N GLU A 33 -23.82 2.19 18.89
CA GLU A 33 -23.33 0.85 18.49
C GLU A 33 -23.55 0.54 17.00
N GLU A 34 -24.64 1.03 16.38
CA GLU A 34 -24.84 0.88 14.92
C GLU A 34 -23.89 1.74 14.08
N ARG A 35 -23.31 2.81 14.65
CA ARG A 35 -22.31 3.65 13.96
C ARG A 35 -20.86 3.25 14.22
N THR A 36 -20.63 2.37 15.19
CA THR A 36 -19.36 1.67 15.36
C THR A 36 -19.39 0.32 14.65
N GLY A 37 -19.86 0.32 13.40
CA GLY A 37 -19.43 -0.70 12.45
C GLY A 37 -17.92 -0.72 12.49
N THR A 38 -17.35 -1.79 13.06
CA THR A 38 -15.92 -1.99 13.13
C THR A 38 -15.45 -2.18 11.70
N VAL A 39 -15.16 -1.06 11.03
CA VAL A 39 -14.27 -1.06 9.88
C VAL A 39 -12.96 -1.55 10.48
N SER A 40 -12.72 -2.85 10.34
CA SER A 40 -11.39 -3.43 10.51
C SER A 40 -10.54 -2.82 9.39
N GLY A 41 -10.18 -1.56 9.57
CA GLY A 41 -9.16 -0.88 8.81
C GLY A 41 -7.86 -1.50 9.24
N ARG A 42 -7.56 -2.68 8.69
CA ARG A 42 -6.21 -3.15 8.59
C ARG A 42 -5.48 -2.05 7.83
N THR A 43 -4.76 -1.22 8.58
CA THR A 43 -3.76 -0.33 8.01
C THR A 43 -2.75 -1.25 7.35
N ASP A 44 -2.91 -1.47 6.05
CA ASP A 44 -1.93 -2.12 5.19
C ASP A 44 -0.67 -1.23 5.19
N THR A 45 0.11 -1.31 6.26
CA THR A 45 1.47 -0.78 6.30
C THR A 45 2.25 -1.47 5.19
N ALA A 46 2.74 -0.68 4.23
CA ALA A 46 3.35 -1.12 2.98
C ALA A 46 4.71 -1.87 3.12
N GLY A 47 4.99 -2.46 4.29
CA GLY A 47 6.13 -3.34 4.56
C GLY A 47 5.73 -4.64 5.28
N SER A 48 4.43 -4.95 5.40
CA SER A 48 3.96 -6.17 6.05
C SER A 48 4.05 -7.39 5.13
N ALA A 49 4.47 -8.53 5.69
CA ALA A 49 4.48 -9.84 5.01
C ALA A 49 3.16 -10.13 4.26
N PRO A 50 3.18 -10.97 3.21
CA PRO A 50 2.07 -11.08 2.25
C PRO A 50 0.70 -11.33 2.90
N GLY A 51 -0.37 -10.91 2.23
CA GLY A 51 -1.74 -11.26 2.63
C GLY A 51 -1.97 -12.78 2.68
N SER A 52 -3.17 -13.16 3.13
CA SER A 52 -3.53 -14.59 3.12
C SER A 52 -3.70 -15.12 1.70
N ALA A 53 -3.48 -16.42 1.48
CA ALA A 53 -3.72 -17.06 0.19
C ALA A 53 -5.11 -16.72 -0.39
N ALA A 54 -6.16 -16.81 0.44
CA ALA A 54 -7.53 -16.51 0.03
C ALA A 54 -7.73 -15.05 -0.41
N GLU A 55 -7.08 -14.11 0.29
CA GLU A 55 -7.14 -12.68 -0.04
C GLU A 55 -6.47 -12.39 -1.38
N VAL A 56 -5.27 -12.95 -1.61
CA VAL A 56 -4.52 -12.76 -2.86
C VAL A 56 -5.26 -13.38 -4.05
N THR A 57 -5.78 -14.61 -3.90
CA THR A 57 -6.63 -15.24 -4.94
C THR A 57 -7.89 -14.42 -5.20
N GLY A 58 -8.51 -13.85 -4.15
CA GLY A 58 -9.68 -12.98 -4.27
C GLY A 58 -9.39 -11.69 -5.02
N MET A 59 -8.20 -11.09 -4.87
CA MET A 59 -7.79 -9.92 -5.65
C MET A 59 -7.59 -10.26 -7.12
N LEU A 60 -6.96 -11.39 -7.44
CA LEU A 60 -6.79 -11.84 -8.82
C LEU A 60 -8.14 -11.98 -9.54
N ALA A 61 -9.16 -12.48 -8.86
CA ALA A 61 -10.52 -12.63 -9.42
C ALA A 61 -11.24 -11.29 -9.67
N GLN A 62 -10.81 -10.19 -9.03
CA GLN A 62 -11.40 -8.86 -9.22
C GLN A 62 -10.82 -8.12 -10.43
N LEU A 63 -9.68 -8.56 -10.96
CA LEU A 63 -9.01 -7.85 -12.02
C LEU A 63 -9.79 -7.91 -13.33
N LYS A 64 -9.98 -6.74 -13.94
CA LYS A 64 -10.59 -6.62 -15.26
C LYS A 64 -9.56 -6.96 -16.33
N VAL A 65 -9.93 -7.89 -17.21
CA VAL A 65 -9.12 -8.28 -18.37
C VAL A 65 -9.38 -7.34 -19.53
N ALA A 66 -8.34 -6.72 -20.08
CA ALA A 66 -8.41 -5.90 -21.28
C ALA A 66 -7.06 -5.89 -22.01
N PRO A 67 -7.04 -5.72 -23.35
CA PRO A 67 -5.77 -5.49 -24.07
C PRO A 67 -5.03 -4.27 -23.52
N GLU A 68 -3.70 -4.30 -23.58
CA GLU A 68 -2.87 -3.13 -23.26
C GLU A 68 -3.29 -1.90 -24.08
N ALA A 69 -3.43 -0.75 -23.42
CA ALA A 69 -3.69 0.51 -24.07
C ALA A 69 -2.43 1.06 -24.76
N SER A 70 -2.64 2.01 -25.68
CA SER A 70 -1.55 2.66 -26.41
C SER A 70 -0.62 3.47 -25.49
N MET A 71 0.68 3.42 -25.77
CA MET A 71 1.70 4.29 -25.16
C MET A 71 1.69 5.73 -25.70
N ASN A 72 0.79 6.06 -26.63
CA ASN A 72 0.70 7.41 -27.17
C ASN A 72 0.45 8.43 -26.06
N GLY A 73 1.29 9.46 -25.99
CA GLY A 73 1.19 10.52 -24.98
C GLY A 73 1.76 10.15 -23.60
N TYR A 74 2.29 8.94 -23.43
CA TYR A 74 3.03 8.59 -22.23
C TYR A 74 4.27 9.47 -22.08
N SER A 75 4.44 10.03 -20.88
CA SER A 75 5.71 10.54 -20.40
C SER A 75 5.73 10.37 -18.89
N ARG A 76 6.93 10.20 -18.31
CA ARG A 76 7.06 9.96 -16.87
C ARG A 76 6.56 11.16 -16.05
N GLU A 77 6.65 12.36 -16.64
CA GLU A 77 6.18 13.62 -16.07
C GLU A 77 4.65 13.65 -15.90
N LYS A 78 3.89 12.81 -16.60
CA LYS A 78 2.43 12.63 -16.39
C LYS A 78 2.09 11.95 -15.07
N PHE A 79 3.09 11.41 -14.39
CA PHE A 79 3.00 10.84 -13.05
C PHE A 79 3.85 11.70 -12.10
N PRO A 80 3.35 12.83 -11.57
CA PRO A 80 4.14 13.67 -10.68
C PRO A 80 4.69 12.84 -9.51
N HIS A 81 6.01 12.79 -9.36
CA HIS A 81 6.67 11.95 -8.36
C HIS A 81 7.80 12.67 -7.63
N TRP A 82 8.09 12.06 -6.48
CA TRP A 82 8.73 12.58 -5.27
C TRP A 82 7.93 13.71 -4.62
N ASP A 83 6.63 13.47 -4.42
CA ASP A 83 5.78 14.33 -3.59
C ASP A 83 6.17 14.23 -2.11
N SER A 84 5.85 15.27 -1.35
CA SER A 84 5.95 15.23 0.11
C SER A 84 5.07 14.11 0.69
N ASN A 85 5.55 13.45 1.73
CA ASN A 85 4.85 12.34 2.36
C ASN A 85 3.53 12.79 3.00
N LYS A 86 2.41 12.37 2.41
CA LYS A 86 1.06 12.66 2.86
C LYS A 86 0.40 11.37 3.29
N ALA A 87 -0.58 11.46 4.18
CA ALA A 87 -1.34 10.28 4.65
C ALA A 87 -1.93 9.45 3.49
N GLU A 88 -2.34 10.09 2.40
CA GLU A 88 -2.87 9.42 1.19
C GLU A 88 -1.87 8.49 0.50
N HIS A 89 -0.56 8.70 0.69
CA HIS A 89 0.49 7.86 0.10
C HIS A 89 0.67 6.53 0.85
N GLY A 90 0.08 6.38 2.05
CA GLY A 90 -0.05 5.07 2.70
C GLY A 90 1.21 4.53 3.36
N PHE A 91 2.19 5.37 3.71
CA PHE A 91 3.38 4.91 4.43
C PHE A 91 3.10 4.43 5.85
N GLY A 92 2.04 4.93 6.49
CA GLY A 92 1.67 4.55 7.87
C GLY A 92 1.85 5.69 8.87
N ALA A 93 1.24 5.54 10.05
CA ALA A 93 1.25 6.56 11.10
C ALA A 93 2.67 6.82 11.64
N GLU A 94 3.50 5.80 11.64
CA GLU A 94 4.91 5.82 12.06
C GLU A 94 5.79 6.72 11.18
N PHE A 95 5.38 6.99 9.94
CA PHE A 95 6.09 7.87 9.02
C PHE A 95 5.53 9.29 8.93
N THR A 96 4.46 9.61 9.67
CA THR A 96 3.81 10.94 9.63
C THR A 96 4.74 12.08 10.01
N ARG A 97 5.72 11.83 10.90
CA ARG A 97 6.76 12.80 11.27
C ARG A 97 7.67 13.21 10.11
N TYR A 98 7.68 12.46 9.01
CA TYR A 98 8.46 12.73 7.81
C TYR A 98 7.62 13.42 6.72
N SER A 99 6.54 14.12 7.07
CA SER A 99 5.62 14.71 6.08
C SER A 99 6.24 15.77 5.18
N ARG A 100 7.40 16.32 5.55
CA ARG A 100 8.18 17.26 4.76
C ARG A 100 9.07 16.55 3.72
N CYS A 101 9.41 15.30 3.98
CA CYS A 101 10.30 14.51 3.13
C CYS A 101 9.53 13.90 1.99
N THR A 102 10.23 13.64 0.90
CA THR A 102 9.66 13.01 -0.29
C THR A 102 9.30 11.55 0.00
N THR A 103 8.34 11.02 -0.74
CA THR A 103 8.00 9.58 -0.72
C THR A 103 9.19 8.69 -1.04
N ARG A 104 10.20 9.17 -1.79
CA ARG A 104 11.47 8.46 -2.00
C ARG A 104 12.24 8.29 -0.69
N GLU A 105 12.49 9.37 0.03
CA GLU A 105 13.28 9.34 1.26
C GLU A 105 12.58 8.51 2.34
N VAL A 106 11.25 8.64 2.44
CA VAL A 106 10.45 7.85 3.37
C VAL A 106 10.47 6.36 3.01
N MET A 107 10.37 6.01 1.72
CA MET A 107 10.55 4.63 1.26
C MET A 107 11.96 4.12 1.59
N MET A 108 13.01 4.93 1.36
CA MET A 108 14.37 4.54 1.68
C MET A 108 14.54 4.26 3.17
N LEU A 109 13.91 5.04 4.07
CA LEU A 109 13.92 4.71 5.49
C LEU A 109 13.11 3.45 5.80
N ARG A 110 11.92 3.28 5.21
CA ARG A 110 11.05 2.10 5.43
C ARG A 110 11.74 0.80 5.05
N ASP A 111 12.48 0.80 3.95
CA ASP A 111 13.11 -0.39 3.38
C ASP A 111 14.56 -0.60 3.87
N ALA A 112 15.05 0.27 4.74
CA ALA A 112 16.39 0.15 5.28
C ALA A 112 16.48 -0.93 6.36
N GLU A 113 17.63 -1.58 6.41
CA GLU A 113 18.04 -2.48 7.49
C GLU A 113 19.17 -1.81 8.30
N GLY A 114 19.24 -2.10 9.59
CA GLY A 114 20.33 -1.65 10.46
C GLY A 114 20.33 -0.14 10.75
N ALA A 115 21.52 0.45 10.82
CA ALA A 115 21.72 1.83 11.24
C ALA A 115 21.49 2.83 10.11
N VAL A 116 20.24 3.01 9.66
CA VAL A 116 19.85 4.06 8.72
C VAL A 116 18.89 5.03 9.39
N GLN A 117 19.13 6.33 9.21
CA GLN A 117 18.30 7.39 9.79
C GLN A 117 17.89 8.39 8.72
N LEU A 118 16.69 8.92 8.88
CA LEU A 118 16.19 10.07 8.13
C LEU A 118 15.90 11.17 9.13
N ASP A 119 16.49 12.34 8.92
CA ASP A 119 16.18 13.53 9.71
C ASP A 119 14.82 14.11 9.26
N PRO A 120 13.81 14.23 10.13
CA PRO A 120 12.48 14.70 9.74
C PRO A 120 12.40 16.20 9.41
N ALA A 121 13.39 16.99 9.82
CA ALA A 121 13.44 18.43 9.57
C ALA A 121 14.18 18.76 8.27
N THR A 122 15.30 18.09 8.02
CA THR A 122 16.18 18.34 6.86
C THR A 122 15.98 17.35 5.73
N CYS A 123 15.35 16.21 5.99
CA CYS A 123 15.22 15.06 5.08
C CYS A 123 16.56 14.46 4.66
N GLN A 124 17.62 14.73 5.43
CA GLN A 124 18.91 14.11 5.22
C GLN A 124 18.86 12.65 5.66
N LEU A 125 19.21 11.76 4.73
CA LEU A 125 19.40 10.33 4.99
C LEU A 125 20.85 10.04 5.37
N THR A 126 21.07 9.35 6.48
CA THR A 126 22.41 8.95 6.95
C THR A 126 22.49 7.43 7.12
N VAL A 127 23.62 6.86 6.70
CA VAL A 127 23.89 5.41 6.77
C VAL A 127 25.08 5.19 7.69
N GLY A 128 24.81 4.60 8.85
CA GLY A 128 25.81 4.20 9.83
C GLY A 128 26.37 2.80 9.55
N SER A 129 27.31 2.38 10.39
CA SER A 129 27.90 1.04 10.30
C SER A 129 26.82 -0.06 10.41
N GLY A 130 26.82 -1.01 9.49
CA GLY A 130 25.84 -2.09 9.43
C GLY A 130 24.46 -1.65 8.92
N GLY A 131 24.28 -0.38 8.52
CA GLY A 131 23.08 0.12 7.85
C GLY A 131 23.15 -0.04 6.34
N GLY A 132 21.99 -0.17 5.70
CA GLY A 132 21.89 -0.22 4.24
C GLY A 132 20.57 -0.81 3.75
N TRP A 133 20.57 -1.25 2.49
CA TRP A 133 19.45 -1.86 1.81
C TRP A 133 19.85 -3.21 1.23
N ARG A 134 18.97 -4.19 1.39
CA ARG A 134 19.11 -5.49 0.74
C ARG A 134 18.30 -5.49 -0.54
N ASP A 135 18.91 -5.89 -1.64
CA ASP A 135 18.15 -6.21 -2.85
C ASP A 135 17.22 -7.39 -2.56
N GLU A 136 15.93 -7.23 -2.87
CA GLU A 136 14.92 -8.28 -2.73
C GLU A 136 14.56 -8.92 -4.08
N TYR A 137 14.75 -8.20 -5.19
CA TYR A 137 14.39 -8.68 -6.52
C TYR A 137 15.28 -9.84 -6.96
N GLY A 138 16.59 -9.68 -6.76
CA GLY A 138 17.57 -10.60 -7.29
C GLY A 138 17.75 -10.46 -8.79
N THR A 139 18.89 -10.94 -9.29
CA THR A 139 19.21 -10.91 -10.72
C THR A 139 19.71 -12.28 -11.15
N LEU A 140 19.21 -12.78 -12.28
CA LEU A 140 19.72 -14.01 -12.87
C LEU A 140 21.03 -13.76 -13.62
N ASP A 141 21.95 -14.72 -13.54
CA ASP A 141 23.09 -14.76 -14.43
C ASP A 141 22.63 -15.15 -15.85
N ARG A 142 22.94 -14.29 -16.84
CA ARG A 142 22.51 -14.50 -18.22
C ARG A 142 23.12 -15.75 -18.88
N LYS A 143 24.27 -16.23 -18.40
CA LYS A 143 24.93 -17.42 -18.96
C LYS A 143 24.43 -18.70 -18.31
N THR A 144 24.23 -18.70 -17.00
CA THR A 144 23.89 -19.92 -16.25
C THR A 144 22.40 -20.05 -15.89
N GLY A 145 21.64 -18.96 -15.94
CA GLY A 145 20.26 -18.89 -15.46
C GLY A 145 20.11 -18.96 -13.93
N GLN A 146 21.22 -18.93 -13.18
CA GLN A 146 21.20 -19.03 -11.73
C GLN A 146 20.99 -17.66 -11.07
N LEU A 147 20.30 -17.65 -9.93
CA LEU A 147 20.15 -16.46 -9.10
C LEU A 147 21.51 -16.03 -8.53
N LYS A 148 21.90 -14.78 -8.80
CA LYS A 148 23.09 -14.17 -8.19
C LYS A 148 22.85 -13.88 -6.70
N PRO A 149 23.89 -13.80 -5.87
CA PRO A 149 23.76 -13.33 -4.50
C PRO A 149 23.08 -11.96 -4.44
N TYR A 150 22.15 -11.80 -3.51
CA TYR A 150 21.51 -10.51 -3.27
C TYR A 150 22.54 -9.48 -2.82
N LYS A 151 22.44 -8.28 -3.38
CA LYS A 151 23.36 -7.19 -3.07
C LYS A 151 22.98 -6.52 -1.76
N TRP A 152 24.01 -6.15 -0.99
CA TRP A 152 23.89 -5.22 0.12
C TRP A 152 24.39 -3.85 -0.34
N ILE A 153 23.54 -2.83 -0.22
CA ILE A 153 23.79 -1.48 -0.73
C ILE A 153 23.93 -0.54 0.47
N THR A 154 25.05 0.17 0.56
CA THR A 154 25.31 1.12 1.65
C THR A 154 25.33 2.57 1.18
N ASP A 155 25.49 2.81 -0.13
CA ASP A 155 25.40 4.14 -0.73
C ASP A 155 23.94 4.44 -1.13
N PRO A 156 23.27 5.42 -0.50
CA PRO A 156 21.93 5.85 -0.88
C PRO A 156 21.77 6.19 -2.37
N ALA A 157 22.81 6.74 -3.00
CA ALA A 157 22.77 7.11 -4.41
C ALA A 157 22.74 5.90 -5.36
N ALA A 158 23.12 4.72 -4.85
CA ALA A 158 23.12 3.47 -5.60
C ALA A 158 21.81 2.66 -5.43
N VAL A 159 20.81 3.21 -4.73
CA VAL A 159 19.48 2.59 -4.55
C VAL A 159 18.49 3.20 -5.54
N ASP A 160 17.81 2.35 -6.31
CA ASP A 160 16.69 2.76 -7.14
C ASP A 160 15.37 2.66 -6.34
N ALA A 161 14.48 3.61 -6.61
CA ALA A 161 13.11 3.57 -6.13
C ALA A 161 12.27 2.97 -7.25
N GLU A 162 11.97 1.69 -7.10
CA GLU A 162 11.26 0.90 -8.09
C GLU A 162 9.76 0.94 -7.84
N HIS A 163 9.00 0.89 -8.93
CA HIS A 163 7.56 0.84 -8.92
C HIS A 163 7.10 -0.60 -9.19
N ILE A 164 6.50 -1.27 -8.21
CA ILE A 164 6.01 -2.66 -8.32
C ILE A 164 5.22 -2.83 -9.62
N VAL A 165 4.20 -2.00 -9.82
CA VAL A 165 3.60 -1.75 -11.14
C VAL A 165 4.30 -0.53 -11.74
N ALA A 166 5.12 -0.75 -12.77
CA ALA A 166 5.86 0.32 -13.43
C ALA A 166 4.92 1.42 -13.96
N LEU A 167 5.35 2.67 -14.00
CA LEU A 167 4.47 3.78 -14.41
C LEU A 167 4.02 3.68 -15.89
N ALA A 168 4.90 3.18 -16.76
CA ALA A 168 4.56 2.87 -18.15
C ALA A 168 3.59 1.70 -18.25
N GLU A 169 3.74 0.67 -17.41
CA GLU A 169 2.78 -0.42 -17.32
C GLU A 169 1.41 0.08 -16.84
N ALA A 170 1.36 0.85 -15.76
CA ALA A 170 0.12 1.47 -15.27
C ALA A 170 -0.56 2.32 -16.35
N TRP A 171 0.21 3.02 -17.19
CA TRP A 171 -0.33 3.77 -18.34
C TRP A 171 -1.08 2.86 -19.31
N ARG A 172 -0.47 1.75 -19.75
CA ARG A 172 -1.10 0.74 -20.62
C ARG A 172 -2.25 0.02 -19.94
N SER A 173 -2.23 -0.10 -18.62
CA SER A 173 -3.31 -0.68 -17.82
C SER A 173 -4.47 0.29 -17.54
N GLY A 174 -4.52 1.47 -18.17
CA GLY A 174 -5.65 2.40 -18.08
C GLY A 174 -5.38 3.73 -17.37
N ALA A 175 -4.22 3.92 -16.73
CA ALA A 175 -3.88 5.19 -16.08
C ALA A 175 -3.76 6.37 -17.06
N ALA A 176 -3.61 6.10 -18.36
CA ALA A 176 -3.68 7.11 -19.42
C ALA A 176 -4.97 7.95 -19.37
N GLY A 177 -6.11 7.30 -19.08
CA GLY A 177 -7.43 7.93 -19.00
C GLY A 177 -7.77 8.52 -17.62
N MET A 178 -6.87 8.37 -16.64
CA MET A 178 -7.07 8.90 -15.29
C MET A 178 -6.61 10.35 -15.18
N ASP A 179 -7.18 11.09 -14.22
CA ASP A 179 -6.70 12.42 -13.88
C ASP A 179 -5.27 12.39 -13.31
N GLU A 180 -4.59 13.54 -13.38
CA GLU A 180 -3.21 13.66 -12.92
C GLU A 180 -3.03 13.42 -11.41
N GLN A 181 -4.03 13.73 -10.59
CA GLN A 181 -3.95 13.47 -9.14
C GLN A 181 -3.97 11.97 -8.85
N THR A 182 -4.74 11.19 -9.61
CA THR A 182 -4.73 9.73 -9.53
C THR A 182 -3.37 9.17 -9.98
N ARG A 183 -2.80 9.67 -11.08
CA ARG A 183 -1.43 9.27 -11.51
C ARG A 183 -0.36 9.66 -10.49
N ARG A 184 -0.48 10.84 -9.87
CA ARG A 184 0.39 11.24 -8.74
C ARG A 184 0.29 10.25 -7.60
N ARG A 185 -0.92 9.82 -7.20
CA ARG A 185 -1.10 8.81 -6.15
C ARG A 185 -0.43 7.48 -6.51
N ILE A 186 -0.64 6.96 -7.72
CA ILE A 186 0.02 5.73 -8.21
C ILE A 186 1.54 5.80 -8.07
N ALA A 187 2.13 6.95 -8.39
CA ALA A 187 3.58 7.14 -8.41
C ALA A 187 4.21 7.34 -7.03
N ASN A 188 3.42 7.70 -6.02
CA ASN A 188 3.88 8.00 -4.67
C ASN A 188 3.35 7.00 -3.62
N ASP A 189 2.54 6.04 -4.03
CA ASP A 189 1.98 5.01 -3.16
C ASP A 189 3.07 4.14 -2.54
N ALA A 190 3.07 4.02 -1.22
CA ALA A 190 3.97 3.17 -0.49
C ALA A 190 3.85 1.70 -0.93
N LEU A 191 2.65 1.20 -1.27
CA LEU A 191 2.46 -0.15 -1.80
C LEU A 191 3.17 -0.35 -3.14
N ASN A 192 3.26 0.72 -3.94
CA ASN A 192 3.88 0.67 -5.25
C ASN A 192 5.38 0.99 -5.22
N LEU A 193 5.94 1.56 -4.15
CA LEU A 193 7.36 1.93 -4.08
C LEU A 193 8.20 0.88 -3.33
N GLN A 194 9.40 0.57 -3.83
CA GLN A 194 10.34 -0.36 -3.20
C GLN A 194 11.80 0.06 -3.46
N ALA A 195 12.67 -0.04 -2.45
CA ALA A 195 14.11 0.10 -2.63
C ALA A 195 14.66 -1.12 -3.39
N SER A 196 15.48 -0.89 -4.41
CA SER A 196 15.98 -1.94 -5.30
C SER A 196 17.41 -1.69 -5.77
N ASP A 197 18.10 -2.76 -6.17
CA ASP A 197 19.33 -2.62 -6.96
C ASP A 197 18.99 -2.11 -8.39
N PRO A 198 19.74 -1.14 -8.93
CA PRO A 198 19.50 -0.61 -10.27
C PRO A 198 19.55 -1.64 -11.39
N THR A 199 20.34 -2.71 -11.26
CA THR A 199 20.41 -3.79 -12.27
C THR A 199 19.11 -4.56 -12.31
N ALA A 200 18.57 -4.90 -11.14
CA ALA A 200 17.30 -5.61 -11.03
C ALA A 200 16.14 -4.75 -11.55
N ASN A 201 16.06 -3.48 -11.13
CA ASN A 201 15.07 -2.52 -11.61
C ASN A 201 15.12 -2.34 -13.14
N ARG A 202 16.32 -2.14 -13.71
CA ARG A 202 16.49 -2.00 -15.17
C ARG A 202 16.21 -3.30 -15.93
N SER A 203 16.44 -4.45 -15.32
CA SER A 203 16.11 -5.74 -15.94
C SER A 203 14.60 -5.94 -16.03
N LYS A 204 13.82 -5.42 -15.08
CA LYS A 204 12.36 -5.40 -15.12
C LYS A 204 11.83 -4.37 -16.11
N GLY A 205 12.42 -3.16 -16.12
CA GLY A 205 11.96 -2.07 -16.98
C GLY A 205 10.49 -1.73 -16.76
N ASP A 206 9.72 -1.67 -17.86
CA ASP A 206 8.27 -1.45 -17.85
C ASP A 206 7.47 -2.73 -18.12
N GLN A 207 8.06 -3.91 -17.93
CA GLN A 207 7.40 -5.19 -18.17
C GLN A 207 6.28 -5.46 -17.15
N ASP A 208 5.23 -6.10 -17.63
CA ASP A 208 4.13 -6.65 -16.85
C ASP A 208 4.48 -8.03 -16.26
N ALA A 209 3.54 -8.63 -15.54
CA ALA A 209 3.75 -9.94 -14.90
C ALA A 209 3.86 -11.11 -15.90
N ALA A 210 3.42 -10.96 -17.16
CA ALA A 210 3.66 -11.98 -18.19
C ALA A 210 5.13 -12.07 -18.58
N ASN A 211 5.81 -10.92 -18.60
CA ASN A 211 7.17 -10.81 -19.11
C ASN A 211 8.23 -10.75 -18.01
N TYR A 212 7.85 -10.38 -16.78
CA TYR A 212 8.77 -10.31 -15.65
C TYR A 212 8.10 -10.66 -14.31
N LEU A 213 8.74 -11.55 -13.57
CA LEU A 213 8.51 -11.77 -12.14
C LEU A 213 9.86 -11.90 -11.44
N PRO A 214 10.01 -11.41 -10.19
CA PRO A 214 11.25 -11.60 -9.46
C PRO A 214 11.64 -13.07 -9.38
N PRO A 215 12.90 -13.44 -9.70
CA PRO A 215 13.34 -14.83 -9.73
C PRO A 215 13.53 -15.44 -8.33
N GLY A 216 13.59 -14.61 -7.29
CA GLY A 216 14.00 -15.00 -5.94
C GLY A 216 12.86 -15.10 -4.92
N LYS A 217 13.25 -14.96 -3.63
CA LYS A 217 12.36 -15.09 -2.47
C LYS A 217 11.24 -14.04 -2.45
N PHE A 218 11.46 -12.90 -3.10
CA PHE A 218 10.53 -11.78 -3.11
C PHE A 218 9.30 -12.02 -4.01
N ARG A 219 9.29 -13.07 -4.84
CA ARG A 219 8.24 -13.31 -5.84
C ARG A 219 6.82 -13.26 -5.28
N CYS A 220 6.55 -13.92 -4.16
CA CYS A 220 5.19 -13.97 -3.60
C CYS A 220 4.77 -12.63 -2.97
N ALA A 221 5.69 -11.93 -2.29
CA ALA A 221 5.43 -10.58 -1.79
C ALA A 221 5.22 -9.59 -2.93
N TYR A 222 5.99 -9.72 -4.02
CA TYR A 222 5.80 -8.94 -5.24
C TYR A 222 4.42 -9.19 -5.85
N VAL A 223 4.00 -10.45 -6.04
CA VAL A 223 2.69 -10.79 -6.62
C VAL A 223 1.54 -10.24 -5.78
N ASP A 224 1.58 -10.39 -4.46
CA ASP A 224 0.58 -9.79 -3.56
C ASP A 224 0.50 -8.27 -3.73
N ARG A 225 1.64 -7.57 -3.66
CA ARG A 225 1.69 -6.10 -3.84
C ARG A 225 1.24 -5.67 -5.24
N TYR A 226 1.63 -6.40 -6.28
CA TYR A 226 1.26 -6.13 -7.66
C TYR A 226 -0.26 -6.19 -7.84
N LEU A 227 -0.90 -7.24 -7.30
CA LEU A 227 -2.36 -7.39 -7.29
C LEU A 227 -3.04 -6.28 -6.47
N ARG A 228 -2.52 -5.95 -5.28
CA ARG A 228 -3.05 -4.84 -4.46
C ARG A 228 -3.03 -3.52 -5.20
N VAL A 229 -1.92 -3.18 -5.87
CA VAL A 229 -1.81 -1.93 -6.65
C VAL A 229 -2.79 -1.95 -7.81
N LYS A 230 -2.86 -3.03 -8.60
CA LYS A 230 -3.79 -3.12 -9.73
C LYS A 230 -5.25 -3.00 -9.27
N VAL A 231 -5.65 -3.68 -8.19
CA VAL A 231 -7.00 -3.56 -7.60
C VAL A 231 -7.27 -2.16 -7.05
N LYS A 232 -6.36 -1.60 -6.25
CA LYS A 232 -6.51 -0.28 -5.60
C LYS A 232 -6.79 0.83 -6.60
N TYR A 233 -6.14 0.78 -7.77
CA TYR A 233 -6.27 1.81 -8.80
C TYR A 233 -7.18 1.40 -9.97
N GLY A 234 -7.78 0.20 -9.94
CA GLY A 234 -8.63 -0.29 -11.02
C GLY A 234 -7.87 -0.45 -12.34
N LEU A 235 -6.59 -0.79 -12.28
CA LEU A 235 -5.75 -1.05 -13.44
C LEU A 235 -6.11 -2.41 -14.04
N THR A 236 -6.20 -2.47 -15.36
CA THR A 236 -6.48 -3.73 -16.06
C THR A 236 -5.26 -4.63 -16.12
N VAL A 237 -5.52 -5.90 -16.43
CA VAL A 237 -4.48 -6.84 -16.87
C VAL A 237 -4.83 -7.38 -18.24
N ASP A 238 -3.84 -7.68 -19.06
CA ASP A 238 -4.11 -8.40 -20.30
C ASP A 238 -4.28 -9.91 -20.06
N SER A 239 -4.63 -10.66 -21.11
CA SER A 239 -4.88 -12.10 -20.99
C SER A 239 -3.62 -12.91 -20.66
N ALA A 240 -2.45 -12.49 -21.15
CA ALA A 240 -1.17 -13.15 -20.86
C ALA A 240 -0.73 -12.84 -19.43
N GLU A 241 -0.86 -11.58 -19.02
CA GLU A 241 -0.58 -11.11 -17.67
C GLU A 241 -1.45 -11.84 -16.64
N GLN A 242 -2.75 -11.96 -16.90
CA GLN A 242 -3.66 -12.68 -16.00
C GLN A 242 -3.29 -14.17 -15.88
N ALA A 243 -2.91 -14.81 -16.99
CA ALA A 243 -2.49 -16.21 -16.97
C ALA A 243 -1.20 -16.41 -16.16
N ALA A 244 -0.24 -15.50 -16.31
CA ALA A 244 1.01 -15.50 -15.54
C ALA A 244 0.75 -15.25 -14.05
N LEU A 245 -0.07 -14.27 -13.70
CA LEU A 245 -0.46 -13.97 -12.32
C LEU A 245 -1.17 -15.16 -11.67
N ARG A 246 -2.09 -15.82 -12.37
CA ARG A 246 -2.74 -17.04 -11.87
C ARG A 246 -1.72 -18.13 -11.54
N THR A 247 -0.81 -18.40 -12.47
CA THR A 247 0.25 -19.40 -12.27
C THR A 247 1.12 -19.03 -11.06
N ALA A 248 1.52 -17.76 -10.95
CA ALA A 248 2.35 -17.29 -9.85
C ALA A 248 1.63 -17.35 -8.49
N VAL A 249 0.34 -16.99 -8.44
CA VAL A 249 -0.48 -17.13 -7.23
C VAL A 249 -0.59 -18.60 -6.82
N ASP A 250 -0.91 -19.50 -7.74
CA ASP A 250 -1.03 -20.93 -7.45
C ASP A 250 0.29 -21.52 -6.92
N ASP A 251 1.41 -21.13 -7.52
CA ASP A 251 2.75 -21.54 -7.08
C ASP A 251 3.07 -21.01 -5.66
N CYS A 252 2.76 -19.75 -5.39
CA CYS A 252 2.95 -19.13 -4.08
C CYS A 252 2.06 -19.75 -3.00
N VAL A 253 0.81 -20.09 -3.31
CA VAL A 253 -0.08 -20.84 -2.40
C VAL A 253 0.54 -22.21 -2.07
N ARG A 254 0.95 -22.97 -3.10
CA ARG A 254 1.52 -24.31 -2.91
C ARG A 254 2.80 -24.30 -2.07
N GLN A 255 3.58 -23.23 -2.15
CA GLN A 255 4.83 -23.08 -1.40
C GLN A 255 4.64 -22.47 0.00
N GLY A 256 3.42 -22.09 0.38
CA GLY A 256 3.18 -21.36 1.64
C GLY A 256 3.82 -19.96 1.64
N GLY A 257 3.95 -19.35 0.46
CA GLY A 257 4.52 -18.01 0.28
C GLY A 257 3.58 -16.86 0.65
N PHE A 258 2.31 -17.19 0.96
CA PHE A 258 1.30 -16.29 1.52
C PHE A 258 1.05 -16.63 3.00
N ARG A 259 0.56 -15.68 3.79
CA ARG A 259 0.27 -15.88 5.24
C ARG A 259 -0.86 -16.86 5.50
#